data_AF-A0A6M7UHT8-F1
#
_entry.id   AF-A0A6M7UHT8-F1
#
_cell.length_a   1.000
_cell.length_b   1.000
_cell.length_c   1.000
_cell.angle_alpha   90.00
_cell.angle_beta   90.00
_cell.angle_gamma   90.00
#
_symmetry.space_group_name_H-M   'P 1'
#
loop_
_entity.id
_entity.type
_entity.pdbx_description
1 polymer ?
#
loop_
_entity_poly.entity_id
_entity_poly.type
_entity_poly.pdbx_seq_one_letter_code
_entity_poly.pdbx_strand_id
1 'polypeptide(L)' 'MWAKKNEVESVALPKIGSGLGKLSWHDQVKPLLVEHLTPSITRFVVYETFLNEFEGLEDA' A
#
# COMPACT_ATOMS: atom_id res chain seq x y z
N MET A 1 16.86 4.02 -3.82
CA MET A 1 15.79 3.24 -3.18
C MET A 1 16.33 1.91 -2.65
N TRP A 2 15.91 1.49 -1.47
CA TRP A 2 16.31 0.21 -0.84
C TRP A 2 15.84 -1.01 -1.64
N ALA A 3 14.59 -1.00 -2.12
CA ALA A 3 14.01 -2.11 -2.88
C ALA A 3 14.86 -2.46 -4.14
N LYS A 4 15.30 -1.44 -4.87
CA LYS A 4 16.21 -1.60 -6.02
C LYS A 4 17.54 -2.25 -5.66
N LYS A 5 18.14 -1.90 -4.50
CA LYS A 5 19.44 -2.46 -4.07
C LYS A 5 19.35 -3.93 -3.68
N ASN A 6 18.16 -4.40 -3.30
CA ASN A 6 17.91 -5.76 -2.85
C ASN A 6 17.12 -6.56 -3.89
N GLU A 7 17.02 -6.05 -5.12
CA GLU A 7 16.34 -6.73 -6.24
C GLU A 7 14.92 -7.17 -5.89
N VAL A 8 14.22 -6.36 -5.09
CA VAL A 8 12.85 -6.65 -4.69
C VAL A 8 11.94 -6.46 -5.88
N GLU A 9 11.34 -7.56 -6.34
CA GLU A 9 10.41 -7.57 -7.47
C GLU A 9 9.12 -6.80 -7.15
N SER A 10 8.54 -7.05 -5.97
CA SER A 10 7.29 -6.38 -5.57
C SER A 10 7.14 -6.19 -4.06
N VAL A 11 6.36 -5.18 -3.70
CA VAL A 11 6.02 -4.84 -2.31
C VAL A 11 4.52 -4.61 -2.21
N ALA A 12 3.89 -5.30 -1.26
CA ALA A 12 2.48 -5.11 -0.94
C ALA A 12 2.34 -4.19 0.29
N LEU A 13 1.45 -3.21 0.22
CA LEU A 13 1.31 -2.13 1.19
C LEU A 13 -0.18 -1.93 1.56
N PRO A 14 -0.51 -1.63 2.83
CA PRO A 14 -1.83 -1.08 3.16
C PRO A 14 -1.90 0.42 2.81
N LYS A 15 -3.07 1.04 3.01
CA LYS A 15 -3.25 2.51 3.00
C LYS A 15 -2.50 3.18 4.18
N ILE A 16 -1.18 3.22 4.11
CA ILE A 16 -0.31 3.79 5.15
C ILE A 16 -0.66 5.27 5.39
N GLY A 17 -0.58 5.75 6.62
CA GLY A 17 -0.82 7.16 6.97
C GLY A 17 -2.29 7.62 6.97
N SER A 18 -3.22 6.87 6.35
CA SER A 18 -4.63 7.29 6.20
C SER A 18 -5.62 6.75 7.24
N GLY A 19 -5.15 5.91 8.17
CA GLY A 19 -5.93 5.49 9.34
C GLY A 19 -5.64 6.40 10.55
N LEU A 20 -4.91 5.86 11.53
CA LEU A 20 -4.51 6.61 12.74
C LEU A 20 -3.69 7.88 12.46
N GLY A 21 -3.01 7.95 11.31
CA GLY A 21 -2.26 9.12 10.87
C GLY A 21 -3.13 10.30 10.41
N LYS A 22 -4.45 10.08 10.21
CA LYS A 22 -5.46 11.09 9.82
C LYS A 22 -5.15 11.85 8.52
N LEU A 23 -4.24 11.36 7.68
CA LEU A 23 -3.96 11.97 6.39
C LEU A 23 -4.97 11.51 5.34
N SER A 24 -5.43 12.43 4.48
CA SER A 24 -6.27 12.05 3.34
C SER A 24 -5.49 11.10 2.43
N TRP A 25 -6.04 9.90 2.23
CA TRP A 25 -5.45 8.94 1.30
C TRP A 25 -5.36 9.53 -0.10
N HIS A 26 -6.46 10.12 -0.57
CA HIS A 26 -6.59 10.59 -1.95
C HIS A 26 -5.79 11.87 -2.20
N ASP A 27 -5.82 12.80 -1.26
CA ASP A 27 -5.28 14.14 -1.49
C ASP A 27 -3.83 14.31 -1.01
N GLN A 28 -3.37 13.47 -0.09
CA GLN A 28 -2.06 13.61 0.54
C GLN A 28 -1.16 12.40 0.32
N VAL A 29 -1.60 11.19 0.70
CA VAL A 29 -0.71 10.03 0.72
C VAL A 29 -0.49 9.43 -0.67
N LYS A 30 -1.57 9.15 -1.41
CA LYS A 30 -1.51 8.51 -2.72
C LYS A 30 -0.69 9.32 -3.73
N PRO A 31 -0.80 10.66 -3.83
CA PRO A 31 0.03 11.44 -4.74
C PRO A 31 1.53 11.28 -4.44
N LEU A 32 1.93 11.30 -3.17
CA LEU A 32 3.33 11.12 -2.76
C LEU A 32 3.85 9.71 -3.07
N LEU A 33 3.03 8.68 -2.85
CA LEU A 33 3.39 7.31 -3.23
C LEU A 33 3.57 7.19 -4.73
N VAL A 34 2.68 7.76 -5.53
CA VAL A 34 2.79 7.75 -6.99
C VAL A 34 4.05 8.49 -7.43
N GLU A 35 4.32 9.68 -6.89
CA GLU A 35 5.50 10.48 -7.23
C GLU A 35 6.81 9.72 -6.95
N HIS A 36 6.93 9.11 -5.77
CA HIS A 36 8.19 8.50 -5.35
C HIS A 36 8.38 7.05 -5.77
N LEU A 37 7.30 6.29 -5.96
CA LEU A 37 7.37 4.84 -6.22
C LEU A 37 7.19 4.48 -7.69
N THR A 38 6.46 5.28 -8.48
CA THR A 38 6.25 5.01 -9.92
C THR A 38 7.54 4.95 -10.73
N PRO A 39 8.58 5.77 -10.45
CA PRO A 39 9.86 5.65 -11.17
C PRO A 39 10.66 4.39 -10.84
N SER A 40 10.19 3.56 -9.89
CA SER A 40 10.87 2.32 -9.51
C SER A 40 10.58 1.18 -10.49
N ILE A 41 11.56 0.28 -10.65
CA ILE A 41 11.34 -1.02 -11.29
C ILE A 41 10.55 -1.99 -10.40
N THR A 42 10.56 -1.76 -9.08
CA THR A 42 9.81 -2.57 -8.11
C THR A 42 8.32 -2.28 -8.24
N ARG A 43 7.50 -3.33 -8.35
CA ARG A 43 6.04 -3.22 -8.40
C ARG A 43 5.48 -2.98 -7.00
N PHE A 44 4.77 -1.88 -6.79
CA PHE A 44 4.09 -1.60 -5.53
C PHE A 44 2.59 -1.83 -5.66
N VAL A 45 2.03 -2.67 -4.78
CA VAL A 45 0.60 -3.01 -4.76
C VAL A 45 0.01 -2.47 -3.47
N VAL A 46 -1.00 -1.59 -3.57
CA VAL A 46 -1.71 -1.07 -2.41
C VAL A 46 -3.07 -1.74 -2.28
N TYR A 47 -3.34 -2.35 -1.13
CA TYR A 47 -4.67 -2.82 -0.79
C TYR A 47 -5.55 -1.65 -0.35
N GLU A 48 -6.45 -1.22 -1.23
CA GLU A 48 -7.33 -0.09 -0.96
C GLU A 48 -8.68 -0.47 -0.35
N THR A 49 -9.14 -1.70 -0.58
CA THR A 49 -10.43 -2.19 -0.11
C THR A 49 -10.20 -3.33 0.87
N PHE A 50 -10.77 -3.20 2.07
CA PHE A 50 -10.96 -4.33 2.97
C PHE A 50 -12.33 -4.94 2.65
N LEU A 51 -12.34 -6.15 2.11
CA LEU A 51 -13.59 -6.91 1.94
C LEU A 51 -13.80 -7.71 3.22
N ASN A 52 -14.88 -7.39 3.94
CA ASN A 52 -15.24 -8.00 5.22
C ASN A 52 -15.66 -9.48 5.09
N GLU A 53 -15.60 -10.04 3.88
CA GLU A 53 -16.06 -11.38 3.52
C GLU A 53 -15.18 -12.51 4.11
N PHE A 54 -14.04 -12.16 4.72
CA PHE A 54 -13.10 -13.12 5.32
C PHE A 54 -13.08 -13.12 6.85
N GLU A 55 -13.78 -12.20 7.53
CA GLU A 55 -13.81 -12.15 9.01
C GLU A 55 -14.76 -13.18 9.67
N GLY A 56 -15.43 -14.04 8.88
CA GLY A 56 -16.44 -14.99 9.39
C GLY A 56 -16.15 -16.48 9.17
N LEU A 57 -14.96 -16.86 8.68
CA LEU A 57 -14.63 -18.26 8.39
C LEU A 57 -13.84 -18.98 9.50
N GLU A 58 -13.57 -18.33 10.63
CA GLU A 58 -12.93 -18.98 11.79
C GLU A 58 -13.93 -19.61 12.78
N ASP A 59 -15.24 -19.49 12.54
CA ASP A 59 -16.31 -20.01 13.42
C ASP A 59 -17.32 -20.95 12.73
N ALA A 60 -16.95 -21.65 11.64
CA ALA A 60 -17.82 -22.63 10.95
C ALA A 60 -17.24 -24.04 10.88
#